data_AF-A0A1C6GV57-F1
#
_entry.id   AF-A0A1C6GV57-F1
#
_cell.length_a   1.000
_cell.length_b   1.000
_cell.length_c   1.000
_cell.angle_alpha   90.00
_cell.angle_beta   90.00
_cell.angle_gamma   90.00
#
_symmetry.space_group_name_H-M   'P 1'
#
loop_
_entity.id
_entity.type
_entity.pdbx_description
1 polymer ?
#
loop_
_entity_poly.entity_id
_entity_poly.type
_entity_poly.pdbx_seq_one_letter_code
_entity_poly.pdbx_strand_id
1 'polypeptide(L)' 'MVVFPTTTDAMHMQQAATKYKLPGRMIPLPGGLEAGCGLAWCTLPEQKNMLEALTEELGINTQGFFEKEW' A
#
# COMPACT_ATOMS: atom_id res chain seq x y z
N MET A 1 5.17 4.84 1.54
CA MET A 1 4.32 3.70 1.94
C MET A 1 2.86 4.07 1.82
N VAL A 2 1.97 3.11 1.56
CA VAL A 2 0.52 3.33 1.51
C VAL A 2 -0.15 2.47 2.57
N VAL A 3 -1.20 2.99 3.20
CA VAL A 3 -1.95 2.27 4.24
C VAL A 3 -3.36 1.95 3.73
N PHE A 4 -3.90 0.83 4.21
CA PHE A 4 -5.19 0.34 3.76
C PHE A 4 -6.23 0.45 4.89
N PRO A 5 -7.49 0.79 4.56
CA PRO A 5 -8.56 0.83 5.55
C PRO A 5 -8.99 -0.59 5.96
N THR A 6 -8.87 -1.57 5.05
CA THR A 6 -9.28 -2.96 5.29
C THR A 6 -8.19 -3.97 4.92
N THR A 7 -8.24 -5.15 5.54
CA THR A 7 -7.32 -6.25 5.21
C THR A 7 -7.54 -6.75 3.80
N THR A 8 -8.78 -6.68 3.30
CA THR A 8 -9.15 -7.08 1.93
C THR A 8 -8.41 -6.23 0.89
N ASP A 9 -8.42 -4.90 1.04
CA ASP A 9 -7.70 -3.98 0.16
C ASP A 9 -6.19 -4.26 0.18
N ALA A 10 -5.63 -4.47 1.39
CA ALA A 10 -4.24 -4.84 1.54
C ALA A 10 -3.91 -6.14 0.77
N MET A 11 -4.71 -7.19 0.94
CA MET A 11 -4.50 -8.47 0.24
C MET A 11 -4.67 -8.36 -1.27
N HIS A 12 -5.61 -7.53 -1.76
CA HIS A 12 -5.71 -7.22 -3.19
C HIS A 12 -4.44 -6.55 -3.71
N MET A 13 -3.92 -5.58 -2.97
CA MET A 13 -2.65 -4.93 -3.30
C MET A 13 -1.51 -5.95 -3.35
N GLN A 14 -1.44 -6.90 -2.42
CA GLN A 14 -0.39 -7.93 -2.42
C GLN A 14 -0.46 -8.85 -3.65
N GLN A 15 -1.67 -9.23 -4.05
CA GLN A 15 -1.87 -10.04 -5.25
C GLN A 15 -1.48 -9.28 -6.51
N ALA A 16 -1.87 -8.00 -6.60
CA ALA A 16 -1.45 -7.12 -7.67
C ALA A 16 0.07 -6.94 -7.69
N ALA A 17 0.69 -6.69 -6.54
CA ALA A 17 2.12 -6.57 -6.44
C ALA A 17 2.86 -7.82 -6.90
N THR A 18 2.31 -9.00 -6.62
CA THR A 18 2.86 -10.26 -7.12
C THR A 18 2.69 -10.39 -8.64
N LYS A 19 1.51 -10.04 -9.17
CA LYS A 19 1.18 -10.15 -10.59
C LYS A 19 1.95 -9.15 -11.47
N TYR A 20 2.02 -7.90 -11.03
CA TYR A 20 2.68 -6.79 -11.72
C TYR A 20 4.15 -6.61 -11.28
N LYS A 21 4.66 -7.49 -10.41
CA LYS A 21 6.02 -7.42 -9.82
C LYS A 21 6.32 -6.03 -9.24
N LEU A 22 5.38 -5.48 -8.49
CA LEU A 22 5.55 -4.16 -7.89
C LEU A 22 6.67 -4.18 -6.88
N PRO A 23 7.64 -3.26 -7.00
CA PRO A 23 8.65 -3.12 -5.98
C PRO A 23 8.04 -2.63 -4.67
N GLY A 24 8.58 -3.13 -3.57
CA GLY A 24 8.06 -2.91 -2.24
C GLY A 24 7.64 -4.20 -1.57
N ARG A 25 7.08 -4.07 -0.37
CA ARG A 25 6.60 -5.19 0.43
C ARG A 25 5.48 -4.75 1.34
N MET A 26 4.59 -5.68 1.66
CA MET A 26 3.65 -5.49 2.74
C MET A 26 4.40 -5.55 4.07
N ILE A 27 4.18 -4.53 4.90
CA ILE A 27 4.70 -4.44 6.27
C ILE A 27 3.54 -4.24 7.24
N PRO A 28 3.67 -4.71 8.49
CA PRO A 28 2.78 -4.27 9.55
C PRO A 28 2.89 -2.76 9.73
N LEU A 29 1.76 -2.12 10.04
CA LEU A 29 1.69 -0.69 10.25
C LEU A 29 2.62 -0.27 11.40
N PRO A 30 3.50 0.73 11.21
CA PRO A 30 4.37 1.18 12.29
C PRO A 30 3.54 1.84 13.39
N GLY A 31 3.91 1.60 14.66
CA GLY A 31 3.26 2.20 15.82
C GLY A 31 3.21 3.73 15.71
N GLY A 32 2.02 4.30 15.88
CA GLY A 32 1.75 5.74 15.72
C GLY A 32 0.92 6.12 14.49
N LEU A 33 0.60 5.17 13.62
CA LEU A 33 -0.41 5.35 12.57
C LEU A 33 -1.68 4.58 12.94
N GLU A 34 -2.83 5.19 12.68
CA GLU A 34 -4.13 4.54 12.82
C GLU A 34 -4.60 4.13 11.42
N ALA A 35 -4.57 2.85 11.11
CA ALA A 35 -5.17 2.32 9.89
C ALA A 35 -6.10 1.16 10.25
N GLY A 36 -7.26 1.10 9.62
CA GLY A 36 -8.33 0.17 10.00
C GLY A 36 -7.91 -1.31 9.99
N CYS A 37 -6.90 -1.68 9.19
CA CYS A 37 -6.42 -3.07 9.11
C CYS A 37 -5.02 -3.33 9.66
N GLY A 38 -4.27 -2.29 10.07
CA GLY A 38 -2.90 -2.47 10.56
C GLY A 38 -1.88 -2.95 9.52
N LEU A 39 -2.17 -2.83 8.22
CA LEU A 39 -1.25 -3.20 7.13
C LEU A 39 -0.90 -2.00 6.25
N ALA A 40 0.35 -1.98 5.79
CA ALA A 40 0.86 -0.97 4.87
C ALA A 40 1.72 -1.59 3.78
N TRP A 41 1.70 -1.00 2.58
CA TRP A 41 2.63 -1.35 1.51
C TRP A 41 3.78 -0.34 1.48
N CYS A 42 4.99 -0.81 1.77
CA CYS A 42 6.18 0.02 1.75
C CYS A 42 6.90 -0.13 0.40
N THR A 43 7.03 0.97 -0.32
CA THR A 43 7.73 1.07 -1.62
C THR A 43 8.46 2.40 -1.72
N LEU A 44 9.31 2.53 -2.73
CA LEU A 44 10.04 3.75 -3.05
C LEU A 44 9.08 4.88 -3.45
N PRO A 45 9.40 6.15 -3.12
CA PRO A 45 8.55 7.29 -3.45
C PRO A 45 8.36 7.46 -4.96
N GLU A 46 9.37 7.14 -5.77
CA GLU A 46 9.31 7.17 -7.24
C GLU A 46 8.19 6.28 -7.81
N GLN A 47 7.78 5.26 -7.06
CA GLN A 47 6.75 4.32 -7.49
C GLN A 47 5.36 4.63 -6.96
N LYS A 48 5.22 5.69 -6.16
CA LYS A 48 3.91 6.14 -5.68
C LYS A 48 2.92 6.29 -6.83
N ASN A 49 3.35 6.92 -7.93
CA ASN A 49 2.50 7.20 -9.09
C ASN A 49 1.98 5.91 -9.76
N MET A 50 2.86 4.91 -9.95
CA MET A 50 2.47 3.59 -10.43
C MET A 50 1.50 2.90 -9.47
N LEU A 51 1.75 3.00 -8.17
CA LEU A 51 0.90 2.42 -7.14
C LEU A 51 -0.50 3.03 -7.14
N GLU A 52 -0.58 4.36 -7.26
CA GLU A 52 -1.82 5.12 -7.31
C GLU A 52 -2.65 4.70 -8.53
N ALA A 53 -2.03 4.68 -9.72
CA ALA A 53 -2.67 4.21 -10.95
C ALA A 53 -3.16 2.76 -10.85
N LEU A 54 -2.38 1.86 -10.24
CA LEU A 54 -2.81 0.47 -10.03
C LEU A 54 -3.95 0.35 -9.03
N THR A 55 -3.92 1.12 -7.95
CA THR A 55 -5.01 1.11 -6.98
C THR A 55 -6.30 1.63 -7.59
N GLU A 56 -6.23 2.63 -8.48
CA GLU A 56 -7.39 3.08 -9.26
C GLU A 56 -7.85 2.02 -10.28
N GLU A 57 -6.94 1.43 -11.05
CA GLU A 57 -7.25 0.38 -12.04
C GLU A 57 -7.92 -0.84 -11.37
N LEU A 58 -7.45 -1.20 -10.19
CA LEU A 58 -7.91 -2.37 -9.44
C LEU A 58 -9.07 -2.05 -8.46
N GLY A 59 -9.43 -0.77 -8.32
CA GLY A 59 -10.46 -0.32 -7.37
C GLY A 59 -10.10 -0.57 -5.89
N ILE A 60 -8.80 -0.57 -5.56
CA ILE A 60 -8.29 -0.79 -4.21
C ILE A 60 -8.39 0.52 -3.43
N ASN A 61 -9.08 0.49 -2.29
CA ASN A 61 -9.17 1.67 -1.44
C ASN A 61 -7.89 1.84 -0.63
N THR A 62 -7.26 3.00 -0.78
CA THR A 62 -6.11 3.40 0.03
C THR A 62 -6.54 4.48 1.01
N GLN A 63 -6.13 4.35 2.27
CA GLN A 63 -6.44 5.35 3.29
C GLN A 63 -5.47 6.54 3.20
N GLY A 64 -4.28 6.34 2.65
CA GLY A 64 -3.36 7.43 2.32
C GLY A 64 -1.94 6.98 2.02
N PHE A 65 -1.18 7.87 1.38
CA PHE A 65 0.24 7.69 1.11
C PHE A 65 1.07 8.48 2.14
N PHE A 66 1.93 7.76 2.84
CA PHE A 66 2.84 8.28 3.85
C PHE A 66 4.27 8.14 3.36
N GLU A 67 5.00 9.23 3.28
CA GLU A 67 6.44 9.20 3.08
C GLU A 67 7.08 9.18 4.48
N LYS A 68 7.85 8.13 4.80
CA LYS A 68 8.72 8.16 5.97
C LYS A 68 10.15 8.22 5.46
N GLU A 69 10.79 9.36 5.70
CA GLU A 69 12.24 9.48 5.76
C GLU A 69 12.70 8.67 6.97
N TRP A 70 13.43 7.59 6.73
CA TRP A 70 14.20 6.88 7.75
C TRP A 70 15.64 6.82 7.28
#